data_AF-A0A932L8P3-F1
#
_entry.id   AF-A0A932L8P3-F1
#
_cell.length_a   1.000
_cell.length_b   1.000
_cell.length_c   1.000
_cell.angle_alpha   90.00
_cell.angle_beta   90.00
_cell.angle_gamma   90.00
#
_symmetry.space_group_name_H-M   'P 1'
#
loop_
_entity.id
_entity.type
_entity.pdbx_description
1 polymer ?
#
loop_
_entity_poly.entity_id
_entity_poly.type
_entity_poly.pdbx_seq_one_letter_code
_entity_poly.pdbx_strand_id
1 'polypeptide(L)' 'ETSEQRAEQMPRWLHRYNWHRPHGSLKAQTPISQLGLAGDNVMRLHS' A
#
# COMPACT_ATOMS: atom_id res chain seq x y z
N GLU A 1 -20.40 -3.21 13.39
CA GLU A 1 -19.05 -3.53 12.89
C GLU A 1 -18.11 -3.67 14.07
N THR A 2 -17.55 -4.86 14.27
CA THR A 2 -16.61 -5.12 15.38
C THR A 2 -15.18 -4.77 14.96
N SER A 3 -14.29 -4.53 15.93
CA SER A 3 -12.88 -4.23 15.67
C SER A 3 -12.16 -5.37 14.94
N GLU A 4 -12.57 -6.62 15.19
CA GLU A 4 -12.03 -7.82 14.55
C GLU A 4 -12.33 -7.86 13.05
N GLN A 5 -13.56 -7.58 12.65
CA GLN A 5 -13.94 -7.51 11.23
C GLN A 5 -13.12 -6.46 10.47
N ARG A 6 -12.80 -5.33 11.10
CA ARG A 6 -11.90 -4.33 10.50
C ARG A 6 -10.46 -4.82 10.41
N ALA A 7 -9.98 -5.54 11.42
CA ALA A 7 -8.63 -6.11 11.42
C ALA A 7 -8.47 -7.13 10.29
N GLU A 8 -9.48 -7.98 10.05
CA GLU A 8 -9.49 -8.95 8.95
C GLU A 8 -9.44 -8.30 7.56
N GLN A 9 -10.06 -7.12 7.40
CA GLN A 9 -10.07 -6.37 6.14
C GLN A 9 -8.85 -5.48 5.95
N MET A 10 -8.12 -5.18 7.03
CA MET A 10 -6.97 -4.27 7.03
C MET A 10 -5.90 -4.63 5.99
N PRO A 11 -5.47 -5.89 5.82
CA PRO A 11 -4.43 -6.23 4.84
C PRO A 11 -4.87 -5.91 3.40
N ARG A 12 -6.12 -6.18 3.05
CA ARG A 12 -6.67 -5.90 1.71
C ARG A 12 -6.77 -4.40 1.46
N TRP A 13 -7.22 -3.65 2.48
CA TRP A 13 -7.35 -2.20 2.37
C TRP A 13 -5.99 -1.52 2.21
N LEU A 14 -5.00 -1.92 3.02
CA LEU A 14 -3.63 -1.42 2.93
C LEU A 14 -2.99 -1.71 1.57
N HIS A 15 -3.17 -2.93 1.03
CA HIS A 15 -2.68 -3.27 -0.29
C HIS A 15 -3.28 -2.34 -1.36
N ARG A 16 -4.61 -2.20 -1.39
CA ARG A 16 -5.28 -1.32 -2.34
C ARG A 16 -4.82 0.13 -2.20
N TYR A 17 -4.68 0.63 -0.98
CA TYR A 17 -4.24 2.00 -0.71
C TYR A 17 -2.81 2.23 -1.19
N ASN A 18 -1.87 1.38 -0.80
CA ASN A 18 -0.45 1.54 -1.11
C ASN A 18 -0.13 1.29 -2.59
N TRP A 19 -0.82 0.36 -3.24
CA TRP A 19 -0.48 -0.12 -4.59
C TRP A 19 -1.34 0.44 -5.71
N HIS A 20 -2.62 0.74 -5.46
CA HIS A 20 -3.58 1.03 -6.53
C HIS A 20 -4.26 2.38 -6.40
N ARG A 21 -4.23 3.03 -5.23
CA ARG A 21 -4.93 4.29 -5.04
C ARG A 21 -4.07 5.46 -5.50
N PRO A 22 -4.47 6.22 -6.54
CA PRO A 22 -3.75 7.42 -6.94
C PRO A 22 -3.99 8.54 -5.91
N HIS A 23 -2.93 9.26 -5.56
CA HIS A 23 -2.99 10.38 -4.63
C HIS A 23 -2.66 11.70 -5.31
N GLY A 24 -3.51 12.71 -5.14
CA GLY A 24 -3.31 14.05 -5.72
C GLY A 24 -2.01 14.71 -5.26
N SER A 25 -1.66 14.57 -3.99
CA SER A 25 -0.39 15.06 -3.43
C SER A 25 0.85 14.36 -3.99
N LEU A 26 0.68 13.17 -4.60
CA LEU A 26 1.73 12.39 -5.25
C LEU A 26 1.68 12.50 -6.78
N LYS A 27 1.04 13.54 -7.34
CA LYS A 27 0.82 13.70 -8.78
C LYS A 27 0.07 12.51 -9.39
N ALA A 28 -0.97 12.04 -8.70
CA ALA A 28 -1.76 10.86 -9.05
C ALA A 28 -0.98 9.53 -9.04
N GLN A 29 0.22 9.49 -8.45
CA GLN A 29 0.94 8.24 -8.21
C GLN A 29 0.46 7.58 -6.91
N THR A 30 0.78 6.29 -6.78
CA THR A 30 0.46 5.52 -5.58
C THR A 30 1.55 5.69 -4.52
N PRO A 31 1.24 5.48 -3.23
CA PRO A 31 2.22 5.68 -2.16
C PRO A 31 3.50 4.86 -2.34
N ILE A 32 3.39 3.61 -2.83
CA ILE A 32 4.54 2.75 -3.07
C ILE A 32 5.50 3.31 -4.14
N SER A 33 5.02 4.14 -5.07
CA SER A 33 5.90 4.75 -6.10
C SER A 33 6.97 5.67 -5.51
N GLN A 34 6.82 6.13 -4.25
CA GLN A 34 7.83 6.90 -3.54
C GLN A 34 8.95 6.03 -2.95
N LEU A 35 8.68 4.75 -2.72
CA LEU A 35 9.67 3.80 -2.22
C LEU A 35 10.49 3.33 -3.43
N GLY A 36 11.65 3.95 -3.66
CA GLY A 36 12.55 3.55 -4.74
C GLY A 36 12.85 2.04 -4.67
N LEU A 37 12.64 1.32 -5.78
CA LEU A 37 12.88 -0.13 -5.88
C LEU A 37 14.34 -0.54 -5.57
N ALA A 38 15.25 0.43 -5.45
CA ALA A 38 16.68 0.25 -5.25
C ALA A 38 17.17 0.52 -3.81
N GLY A 39 16.32 0.95 -2.88
CA GLY A 39 16.66 1.00 -1.45
C GLY A 39 16.50 -0.37 -0.80
N ASP A 40 17.00 -0.55 0.43
CA ASP A 40 16.74 -1.72 1.30
C ASP A 40 15.23 -1.83 1.61
N ASN A 41 14.47 -2.20 0.58
CA ASN A 41 13.05 -2.36 0.60
C ASN A 41 12.77 -3.86 0.74
N VAL A 42 12.17 -4.22 1.87
CA VAL A 42 11.64 -5.56 2.16
C VAL A 42 10.60 -6.02 1.12
N MET A 43 10.23 -5.12 0.19
CA MET A 43 9.37 -5.34 -0.98
C MET A 43 10.00 -6.23 -2.08
N ARG A 44 11.25 -6.69 -1.92
CA ARG A 44 11.92 -7.58 -2.89
C ARG A 44 11.28 -8.99 -2.97
N LEU A 45 10.38 -9.32 -2.06
CA LEU A 45 9.57 -10.54 -2.09
C LEU A 45 8.14 -10.20 -2.53
N HIS A 46 7.94 -10.04 -3.83
CA HIS A 46 6.60 -10.16 -4.41
C HIS A 46 6.69 -11.01 -5.67
N SER A 47 6.08 -12.20 -5.58
CA SER A 47 5.69 -13.08 -6.70
C SER A 47 4.18 -13.20 -6.68
#